data_AF-A0A4P9CCT9-F1
#
_entry.id   AF-A0A4P9CCT9-F1
#
_cell.length_a   1.000
_cell.length_b   1.000
_cell.length_c   1.000
_cell.angle_alpha   90.00
_cell.angle_beta   90.00
_cell.angle_gamma   90.00
#
_symmetry.space_group_name_H-M   'P 1'
#
loop_
_entity.id
_entity.type
_entity.pdbx_description
1 polymer ?
#
loop_
_entity_poly.entity_id
_entity_poly.type
_entity_poly.pdbx_seq_one_letter_code
_entity_poly.pdbx_strand_id
1 'polypeptide(L)'
;MKKNLIITLVLGLLLLTGPGVSAGKLNNFYPEGSAEMEVELMPGYMLEVPAGVDIPYNQEDTDAGTVCVSMMVLEPGKQLKIRGELENLKTESGQTLPCTMDFTDVDVTDNRAYPIRVHIGKQDWADAPGGAYQANMTFWVEMQDAGSGGTE
;
A
#
# COMPACT_ATOMS: atom_id res chain seq x y z
N MET A 1 -8.10 20.49 -33.41
CA MET A 1 -7.42 21.52 -34.22
C MET A 1 -8.30 22.76 -34.36
N LYS A 2 -7.78 23.92 -33.91
CA LYS A 2 -8.19 25.33 -34.21
C LYS A 2 -9.58 25.76 -33.69
N LYS A 3 -9.77 26.89 -32.98
CA LYS A 3 -9.12 28.21 -33.12
C LYS A 3 -9.01 28.97 -31.79
N ASN A 4 -8.04 29.88 -31.79
CA ASN A 4 -7.56 30.73 -30.72
C ASN A 4 -8.36 32.04 -30.57
N LEU A 5 -8.23 32.65 -29.37
CA LEU A 5 -8.02 34.08 -29.10
C LEU A 5 -9.13 35.09 -29.45
N ILE A 6 -9.52 35.92 -28.47
CA ILE A 6 -9.32 37.39 -28.46
C ILE A 6 -9.87 37.95 -27.14
N ILE A 7 -8.96 38.43 -26.30
CA ILE A 7 -9.22 39.33 -25.17
C ILE A 7 -9.34 40.74 -25.78
N THR A 8 -10.50 41.37 -25.65
CA THR A 8 -10.65 42.81 -25.93
C THR A 8 -11.16 43.49 -24.67
N LEU A 9 -10.22 44.05 -23.91
CA LEU A 9 -10.47 45.02 -22.86
C LEU A 9 -10.75 46.37 -23.54
N VAL A 10 -12.01 46.81 -23.58
CA VAL A 10 -12.34 48.21 -23.94
C VAL A 10 -12.67 48.96 -22.65
N LEU A 11 -11.63 49.57 -22.09
CA LEU A 11 -11.76 50.63 -21.10
C LEU A 11 -12.12 51.91 -21.86
N GLY A 12 -13.39 52.28 -21.86
CA GLY A 12 -13.90 53.47 -22.54
C GLY A 12 -14.73 54.32 -21.59
N LEU A 13 -14.06 55.16 -20.80
CA LEU A 13 -14.66 56.21 -19.99
C LEU A 13 -15.21 57.29 -20.93
N LEU A 14 -16.54 57.48 -20.94
CA LEU A 14 -17.17 58.67 -21.54
C LEU A 14 -18.30 59.16 -20.64
N LEU A 15 -17.97 60.21 -19.88
CA LEU A 15 -18.91 61.08 -19.18
C LEU A 15 -19.64 61.94 -20.21
N LEU A 16 -20.94 61.70 -20.40
CA LEU A 16 -21.85 62.66 -21.02
C LEU A 16 -23.13 62.76 -20.19
N THR A 17 -23.35 63.97 -19.68
CA THR A 17 -24.46 64.43 -18.87
C THR A 17 -25.76 64.49 -19.67
N GLY A 18 -26.82 63.86 -19.18
CA GLY A 18 -28.20 64.00 -19.67
C GLY A 18 -29.21 63.64 -18.56
N PRO A 19 -30.36 64.32 -18.47
CA PRO A 19 -31.31 64.14 -17.38
C PRO A 19 -32.18 62.89 -17.58
N GLY A 20 -32.37 62.12 -16.52
CA GLY A 20 -33.47 61.16 -16.40
C GLY A 20 -33.24 59.80 -17.02
N VAL A 21 -32.31 59.01 -16.47
CA VAL A 21 -32.44 57.54 -16.50
C VAL A 21 -32.86 57.12 -15.11
N SER A 22 -34.09 56.60 -15.00
CA SER A 22 -34.59 55.99 -13.78
C SER A 22 -33.54 55.03 -13.22
N ALA A 23 -33.18 55.20 -11.95
CA ALA A 23 -32.40 54.23 -11.21
C ALA A 23 -33.23 52.95 -11.07
N GLY A 24 -33.24 52.12 -12.12
CA GLY A 24 -33.63 50.74 -11.98
C GLY A 24 -32.73 50.13 -10.93
N LYS A 25 -33.30 49.51 -9.90
CA LYS A 25 -32.55 48.69 -8.96
C LYS A 25 -31.64 47.77 -9.78
N LEU A 26 -30.33 47.95 -9.67
CA LEU A 26 -29.39 46.92 -10.06
C LEU A 26 -29.63 45.77 -9.10
N ASN A 27 -30.48 44.82 -9.50
CA ASN A 27 -30.49 43.50 -8.88
C ASN A 27 -29.11 42.92 -9.20
N ASN A 28 -28.19 42.97 -8.25
CA ASN A 28 -26.92 42.24 -8.30
C ASN A 28 -27.25 40.75 -8.29
N PHE A 29 -27.64 40.21 -9.44
CA PHE A 29 -27.62 38.77 -9.70
C PHE A 29 -26.15 38.38 -9.82
N TYR A 30 -25.58 37.89 -8.71
CA TYR A 30 -24.42 37.02 -8.80
C TYR A 30 -24.95 35.66 -9.28
N PRO A 31 -24.59 35.18 -10.49
CA PRO A 31 -24.91 33.81 -10.85
C PRO A 31 -24.11 32.89 -9.93
N GLU A 32 -24.81 32.18 -9.05
CA GLU A 32 -24.23 31.02 -8.38
C GLU A 32 -24.00 29.95 -9.44
N GLY A 33 -22.78 29.42 -9.49
CA GLY A 33 -22.39 28.36 -10.42
C GLY A 33 -21.58 27.31 -9.67
N SER A 34 -21.93 26.05 -9.87
CA SER A 34 -21.16 24.90 -9.39
C SER A 34 -20.43 24.25 -10.55
N ALA A 35 -19.23 23.75 -10.28
CA ALA A 35 -18.50 22.85 -11.17
C ALA A 35 -18.30 21.53 -10.42
N GLU A 36 -18.58 20.42 -11.08
CA GLU A 36 -18.27 19.10 -10.54
C GLU A 36 -16.79 18.80 -10.78
N MET A 37 -16.12 18.29 -9.75
CA MET A 37 -14.73 17.83 -9.82
C MET A 37 -14.72 16.35 -9.48
N GLU A 38 -14.10 15.56 -10.36
CA GLU A 38 -13.95 14.12 -10.19
C GLU A 38 -12.46 13.76 -10.14
N VAL A 39 -12.10 12.90 -9.21
CA VAL A 39 -10.76 12.31 -9.07
C VAL A 39 -10.95 10.82 -8.81
N GLU A 40 -10.34 9.99 -9.64
CA GLU A 40 -10.30 8.54 -9.46
C GLU A 40 -8.97 8.14 -8.82
N LEU A 41 -9.03 7.36 -7.74
CA LEU A 41 -7.86 6.78 -7.08
C LEU A 41 -7.87 5.27 -7.32
N MET A 42 -6.82 4.76 -7.97
CA MET A 42 -6.66 3.32 -8.14
C MET A 42 -6.17 2.67 -6.83
N PRO A 43 -6.70 1.49 -6.45
CA PRO A 43 -6.15 0.72 -5.35
C PRO A 43 -4.69 0.37 -5.58
N GLY A 44 -3.90 0.36 -4.52
CA GLY A 44 -2.47 0.08 -4.60
C GLY A 44 -1.86 -0.17 -3.24
N TYR A 45 -0.77 -0.93 -3.22
CA TYR A 45 -0.01 -1.19 -2.00
C TYR A 45 1.48 -1.29 -2.31
N MET A 46 2.30 -1.05 -1.29
CA MET A 46 3.74 -1.30 -1.33
C MET A 46 4.11 -2.23 -0.19
N LEU A 47 4.56 -3.43 -0.54
CA LEU A 47 5.04 -4.43 0.40
C LEU A 47 6.56 -4.33 0.53
N GLU A 48 7.05 -4.20 1.75
CA GLU A 48 8.45 -4.30 2.10
C GLU A 48 8.68 -5.65 2.79
N VAL A 49 9.56 -6.46 2.20
CA VAL A 49 9.96 -7.78 2.72
C VAL A 49 11.38 -7.70 3.30
N PRO A 50 11.72 -8.53 4.30
CA PRO A 50 13.06 -8.50 4.88
C PRO A 50 14.12 -8.91 3.85
N ALA A 51 15.34 -8.41 4.05
CA ALA A 51 16.51 -8.93 3.36
C ALA A 51 16.83 -10.36 3.83
N GLY A 52 17.60 -11.11 3.05
CA GLY A 52 18.12 -12.41 3.48
C GLY A 52 18.92 -12.30 4.78
N VAL A 53 18.76 -13.29 5.65
CA VAL A 53 19.41 -13.36 6.97
C VAL A 53 20.29 -14.60 7.07
N ASP A 54 21.44 -14.46 7.72
CA ASP A 54 22.27 -15.58 8.10
C ASP A 54 21.75 -16.21 9.39
N ILE A 55 21.56 -17.53 9.39
CA ILE A 55 21.17 -18.29 10.59
C ILE A 55 22.45 -18.85 11.23
N PRO A 56 22.84 -18.40 12.43
CA PRO A 56 24.02 -18.94 13.10
C PRO A 56 23.86 -20.42 13.45
N TYR A 57 24.96 -21.17 13.35
CA TYR A 57 24.97 -22.59 13.70
C TYR A 57 24.50 -22.81 15.15
N ASN A 58 23.63 -23.80 15.34
CA ASN A 58 23.09 -24.22 16.63
C ASN A 58 22.28 -23.11 17.35
N GLN A 59 21.74 -22.16 16.60
CA GLN A 59 20.74 -21.21 17.08
C GLN A 59 19.35 -21.73 16.73
N GLU A 60 18.51 -21.96 17.75
CA GLU A 60 17.16 -22.50 17.54
C GLU A 60 16.22 -21.45 16.96
N ASP A 61 16.27 -20.21 17.45
CA ASP A 61 15.42 -19.10 16.99
C ASP A 61 16.26 -17.96 16.43
N THR A 62 16.00 -17.56 15.20
CA THR A 62 16.67 -16.44 14.52
C THR A 62 15.66 -15.39 14.08
N ASP A 63 15.92 -14.13 14.43
CA ASP A 63 15.14 -12.98 13.94
C ASP A 63 15.45 -12.76 12.45
N ALA A 64 14.40 -12.82 11.61
CA ALA A 64 14.49 -12.65 10.16
C ALA A 64 13.94 -11.31 9.68
N GLY A 65 13.75 -10.34 10.60
CA GLY A 65 13.28 -9.00 10.28
C GLY A 65 11.75 -8.91 10.26
N THR A 66 11.23 -8.01 9.42
CA THR A 66 9.80 -7.67 9.42
C THR A 66 9.24 -7.56 8.01
N VAL A 67 7.99 -7.98 7.83
CA VAL A 67 7.17 -7.60 6.68
C VAL A 67 6.34 -6.37 7.04
N CYS A 68 6.30 -5.38 6.15
CA CYS A 68 5.57 -4.14 6.36
C CYS A 68 4.82 -3.71 5.09
N VAL A 69 3.63 -3.16 5.25
CA VAL A 69 2.93 -2.44 4.18
C VAL A 69 3.14 -0.95 4.41
N SER A 70 4.00 -0.32 3.62
CA SER A 70 4.38 1.08 3.82
C SER A 70 3.45 2.08 3.12
N MET A 71 2.73 1.62 2.09
CA MET A 71 1.65 2.37 1.46
C MET A 71 0.47 1.44 1.17
N MET A 72 -0.74 1.94 1.40
CA MET A 72 -1.96 1.18 1.20
C MET A 72 -3.13 2.10 0.82
N VAL A 73 -3.73 1.82 -0.34
CA VAL A 73 -4.96 2.43 -0.85
C VAL A 73 -5.87 1.27 -1.21
N LEU A 74 -6.94 1.08 -0.42
CA LEU A 74 -7.88 -0.03 -0.57
C LEU A 74 -9.20 0.45 -1.15
N GLU A 75 -9.89 -0.44 -1.84
CA GLU A 75 -11.30 -0.22 -2.15
C GLU A 75 -12.12 -0.23 -0.85
N PRO A 76 -13.26 0.47 -0.80
CA PRO A 76 -14.16 0.43 0.35
C PRO A 76 -14.56 -1.01 0.72
N GLY A 77 -14.38 -1.36 1.99
CA GLY A 77 -14.74 -2.70 2.50
C GLY A 77 -13.73 -3.81 2.17
N LYS A 78 -12.55 -3.49 1.62
CA LYS A 78 -11.47 -4.44 1.41
C LYS A 78 -10.40 -4.36 2.51
N GLN A 79 -9.62 -5.44 2.63
CA GLN A 79 -8.38 -5.52 3.39
C GLN A 79 -7.31 -6.25 2.58
N LEU A 80 -6.05 -6.16 2.97
CA LEU A 80 -5.01 -7.04 2.43
C LEU A 80 -4.89 -8.29 3.29
N LYS A 81 -4.56 -9.40 2.66
CA LYS A 81 -4.04 -10.59 3.33
C LYS A 81 -2.65 -10.88 2.82
N ILE A 82 -1.69 -10.96 3.73
CA ILE A 82 -0.32 -11.33 3.43
C ILE A 82 -0.14 -12.78 3.84
N ARG A 83 0.48 -13.58 2.97
CA ARG A 83 0.88 -14.96 3.26
C ARG A 83 2.38 -15.08 3.08
N GLY A 84 3.02 -15.83 3.98
CA GLY A 84 4.44 -16.14 3.91
C GLY A 84 4.67 -17.64 3.95
N GLU A 85 5.62 -18.11 3.16
CA GLU A 85 6.10 -19.49 3.19
C GLU A 85 7.62 -19.50 3.23
N LEU A 86 8.18 -20.43 4.02
CA LEU A 86 9.59 -20.70 4.10
C LEU A 86 9.84 -22.14 3.63
N GLU A 87 10.69 -22.30 2.63
CA GLU A 87 11.19 -23.63 2.27
C GLU A 87 12.16 -24.15 3.33
N ASN A 88 12.24 -25.49 3.46
CA ASN A 88 13.35 -26.11 4.17
C ASN A 88 14.69 -25.69 3.54
N LEU A 89 15.67 -25.46 4.41
CA LEU A 89 17.06 -25.21 4.08
C LEU A 89 17.63 -26.38 3.28
N LYS A 90 18.35 -26.09 2.19
CA LYS A 90 18.93 -27.11 1.29
C LYS A 90 20.38 -26.82 0.97
N THR A 91 21.19 -27.88 0.94
CA THR A 91 22.52 -27.85 0.35
C THR A 91 22.45 -27.95 -1.18
N GLU A 92 23.53 -27.62 -1.88
CA GLU A 92 23.65 -27.84 -3.34
C GLU A 92 23.48 -29.33 -3.73
N SER A 93 23.81 -30.26 -2.83
CA SER A 93 23.66 -31.70 -3.06
C SER A 93 22.24 -32.21 -2.78
N GLY A 94 21.33 -31.34 -2.33
CA GLY A 94 19.92 -31.66 -2.10
C GLY A 94 19.58 -32.16 -0.70
N GLN A 95 20.55 -32.20 0.23
CA GLN A 95 20.26 -32.49 1.64
C GLN A 95 19.43 -31.37 2.26
N THR A 96 18.40 -31.72 3.02
CA THR A 96 17.46 -30.79 3.63
C THR A 96 17.68 -30.66 5.14
N LEU A 97 17.56 -29.45 5.66
CA LEU A 97 17.46 -29.13 7.08
C LEU A 97 16.06 -28.52 7.32
N PRO A 98 15.19 -29.18 8.11
CA PRO A 98 13.87 -28.64 8.43
C PRO A 98 13.96 -27.29 9.13
N CYS A 99 13.11 -26.35 8.72
CA CYS A 99 12.93 -25.08 9.42
C CYS A 99 11.47 -24.62 9.31
N THR A 100 11.06 -23.78 10.24
CA THR A 100 9.72 -23.18 10.25
C THR A 100 9.80 -21.69 10.46
N MET A 101 8.73 -20.99 10.09
CA MET A 101 8.56 -19.55 10.26
C MET A 101 7.32 -19.32 11.11
N ASP A 102 7.39 -18.38 12.05
CA ASP A 102 6.26 -18.01 12.92
C ASP A 102 5.20 -17.13 12.21
N PHE A 103 5.55 -16.58 11.06
CA PHE A 103 4.66 -15.86 10.16
C PHE A 103 4.10 -16.79 9.09
N THR A 104 2.79 -17.01 9.07
CA THR A 104 2.12 -17.80 8.01
C THR A 104 1.17 -16.93 7.20
N ASP A 105 0.24 -16.26 7.88
CA ASP A 105 -0.73 -15.39 7.25
C ASP A 105 -1.23 -14.32 8.21
N VAL A 106 -1.51 -13.13 7.67
CA VAL A 106 -2.04 -12.01 8.45
C VAL A 106 -2.95 -11.12 7.62
N ASP A 107 -4.05 -10.71 8.22
CA ASP A 107 -4.94 -9.68 7.68
C ASP A 107 -4.39 -8.29 8.06
N VAL A 108 -4.25 -7.42 7.07
CA VAL A 108 -3.65 -6.10 7.19
C VAL A 108 -4.68 -5.03 6.87
N THR A 109 -4.92 -4.17 7.85
CA THR A 109 -5.82 -3.01 7.77
C THR A 109 -5.11 -1.70 8.14
N ASP A 110 -3.88 -1.78 8.63
CA ASP A 110 -3.04 -0.64 9.02
C ASP A 110 -1.58 -0.84 8.56
N ASN A 111 -0.78 0.24 8.63
CA ASN A 111 0.64 0.22 8.28
C ASN A 111 1.47 -0.31 9.45
N ARG A 112 1.26 -1.58 9.83
CA ARG A 112 2.00 -2.26 10.90
C ARG A 112 3.12 -3.13 10.34
N ALA A 113 4.21 -3.21 11.10
CA ALA A 113 5.29 -4.16 10.85
C ALA A 113 5.02 -5.48 11.58
N TYR A 114 5.20 -6.59 10.89
CA TYR A 114 5.02 -7.94 11.40
C TYR A 114 6.39 -8.63 11.50
N PRO A 115 6.89 -8.90 12.71
CA PRO A 115 8.17 -9.57 12.88
C PRO A 115 8.09 -11.03 12.43
N ILE A 116 9.23 -11.53 11.97
CA ILE A 116 9.39 -12.90 11.49
C ILE A 116 10.55 -13.53 12.26
N ARG A 117 10.33 -14.74 12.75
CA ARG A 117 11.36 -15.60 13.30
C ARG A 117 11.37 -16.94 12.59
N VAL A 118 12.60 -17.40 12.34
CA VAL A 118 12.86 -18.74 11.81
C VAL A 118 13.29 -19.64 12.95
N HIS A 119 12.70 -20.83 13.00
CA HIS A 119 13.01 -21.85 13.98
C HIS A 119 13.64 -23.08 13.33
N ILE A 120 14.70 -23.60 13.95
CA ILE A 120 15.33 -24.88 13.62
C ILE A 120 15.50 -25.67 14.92
N GLY A 121 14.95 -26.88 14.95
CA GLY A 121 15.00 -27.71 16.14
C GLY A 121 16.43 -28.11 16.50
N LYS A 122 16.72 -28.21 17.80
CA LYS A 122 18.02 -28.69 18.29
C LYS A 122 18.43 -30.06 17.72
N GLN A 123 17.46 -30.97 17.55
CA GLN A 123 17.73 -32.29 16.97
C GLN A 123 18.04 -32.19 15.47
N ASP A 124 17.33 -31.33 14.74
CA ASP A 124 17.59 -31.08 13.32
C ASP A 124 19.00 -30.53 13.10
N TRP A 125 19.46 -29.64 13.98
CA TRP A 125 20.85 -29.17 14.00
C TRP A 125 21.88 -30.28 14.24
N ALA A 126 21.56 -31.23 15.14
CA ALA A 126 22.46 -32.32 15.50
C ALA A 126 22.57 -33.38 14.38
N ASP A 127 21.47 -33.61 13.66
CA ASP A 127 21.38 -34.59 12.59
C ASP A 127 21.83 -34.04 11.23
N ALA A 128 21.88 -32.71 11.08
CA ALA A 128 22.31 -32.06 9.85
C ALA A 128 23.80 -32.28 9.55
N PRO A 129 24.15 -32.78 8.36
CA PRO A 129 25.53 -32.82 7.90
C PRO A 129 26.17 -31.42 7.82
N GLY A 130 27.50 -31.37 7.92
CA GLY A 130 28.23 -30.13 7.70
C GLY A 130 28.11 -29.67 6.24
N GLY A 131 27.73 -28.42 6.02
CA GLY A 131 27.57 -27.84 4.68
C GLY A 131 26.98 -26.43 4.70
N ALA A 132 26.93 -25.80 3.54
CA ALA A 132 26.22 -24.55 3.34
C ALA A 132 24.77 -24.86 2.91
N TYR A 133 23.82 -24.25 3.62
CA TYR A 133 22.40 -24.42 3.35
C TYR A 133 21.77 -23.07 2.95
N GLN A 134 20.80 -23.12 2.05
CA GLN A 134 20.03 -21.94 1.62
C GLN A 134 18.55 -22.30 1.49
N ALA A 135 17.68 -21.31 1.70
CA ALA A 135 16.24 -21.42 1.51
C ALA A 135 15.70 -20.12 0.92
N ASN A 136 14.54 -20.22 0.26
CA ASN A 136 13.77 -19.06 -0.15
C ASN A 136 12.61 -18.83 0.81
N MET A 137 12.41 -17.57 1.17
CA MET A 137 11.23 -17.09 1.88
C MET A 137 10.39 -16.30 0.88
N THR A 138 9.15 -16.73 0.66
CA THR A 138 8.26 -16.15 -0.36
C THR A 138 7.05 -15.52 0.31
N PHE A 139 6.64 -14.36 -0.20
CA PHE A 139 5.48 -13.62 0.29
C PHE A 139 4.49 -13.35 -0.83
N TRP A 140 3.21 -13.45 -0.51
CA TRP A 140 2.11 -13.11 -1.40
C TRP A 140 1.18 -12.12 -0.71
N VAL A 141 0.62 -11.22 -1.51
CA VAL A 141 -0.38 -10.25 -1.06
C VAL A 141 -1.61 -10.39 -1.93
N GLU A 142 -2.74 -10.55 -1.30
CA GLU A 142 -4.05 -10.55 -1.94
C GLU A 142 -4.94 -9.49 -1.31
N MET A 143 -5.78 -8.85 -2.12
CA MET A 143 -6.85 -7.99 -1.61
C MET A 143 -8.12 -8.83 -1.48
N GLN A 144 -8.74 -8.83 -0.31
CA GLN A 144 -9.93 -9.62 -0.01
C GLN A 144 -11.00 -8.75 0.66
N ASP A 145 -12.22 -9.26 0.73
CA ASP A 145 -13.28 -8.63 1.52
C ASP A 145 -12.87 -8.60 2.99
N ALA A 146 -13.02 -7.44 3.64
CA ALA A 146 -12.90 -7.36 5.08
C ALA A 146 -14.04 -8.19 5.67
N GLY A 147 -13.71 -9.22 6.45
CA GLY A 147 -14.71 -10.05 7.11
C GLY A 147 -15.68 -9.17 7.89
N SER A 148 -16.98 -9.28 7.59
CA SER A 148 -18.01 -8.57 8.33
C SER A 148 -17.87 -8.98 9.79
N GLY A 149 -17.37 -8.09 10.64
CA GLY A 149 -17.49 -8.25 12.08
C GLY A 149 -18.97 -8.42 12.37
N GLY A 150 -19.38 -9.66 12.65
CA GLY A 150 -20.73 -9.96 13.08
C GLY A 150 -20.97 -9.18 14.36
N THR A 151 -21.78 -8.13 14.27
CA THR A 151 -22.48 -7.63 15.44
C THR A 151 -23.53 -8.67 15.79
N GLU A 152 -23.20 -9.54 16.74
CA GLU A 152 -24.22 -10.15 17.61
C GLU A 152 -24.83 -9.10 18.55
#